data_AF-B2WMN4-F1
#
_entry.id   AF-B2WMN4-F1
#
_cell.length_a   1.000
_cell.length_b   1.000
_cell.length_c   1.000
_cell.angle_alpha   90.00
_cell.angle_beta   90.00
_cell.angle_gamma   90.00
#
_symmetry.space_group_name_H-M   'P 1'
#
loop_
_entity.id
_entity.type
_entity.pdbx_description
1 polymer ?
#
loop_
_entity_poly.entity_id
_entity_poly.type
_entity_poly.pdbx_seq_one_letter_code
_entity_poly.pdbx_strand_id
1 'polypeptide(L)'
;MSLTNLPSHILSLLMCYICRQGLAKEGYQHFCGHFRERPGQPCGECNKCDLYRVEDEERVVKRAKERAEAEWWEAQGEVAKEGLQKEVGKEDAVVGKGVLGLKRSAWEAWIESVLDSVLV
;
A
#
# COMPACT_ATOMS: atom_id res chain seq x y z
N MET A 1 -12.52 34.65 -14.13
CA MET A 1 -11.11 34.49 -14.50
C MET A 1 -10.98 33.26 -15.37
N SER A 2 -10.87 33.47 -16.68
CA SER A 2 -10.78 32.42 -17.69
C SER A 2 -9.40 31.75 -17.63
N LEU A 3 -9.36 30.43 -17.53
CA LEU A 3 -8.13 29.60 -17.46
C LEU A 3 -7.27 29.64 -18.75
N THR A 4 -7.58 30.52 -19.70
CA THR A 4 -6.96 30.57 -21.03
C THR A 4 -5.70 31.45 -21.09
N ASN A 5 -5.27 32.04 -19.97
CA ASN A 5 -4.15 32.99 -19.92
C ASN A 5 -3.03 32.55 -18.95
N LEU A 6 -2.85 31.25 -18.74
CA LEU A 6 -1.64 30.77 -18.07
C LEU A 6 -0.49 30.68 -19.09
N PRO A 7 0.69 31.28 -18.80
CA PRO A 7 1.85 31.17 -19.68
C PRO A 7 2.22 29.70 -19.90
N SER A 8 2.58 29.36 -21.15
CA SER A 8 2.90 28.01 -21.64
C SER A 8 3.96 27.26 -20.81
N HIS A 9 4.77 27.97 -20.04
CA HIS A 9 5.76 27.42 -19.10
C HIS A 9 5.15 26.75 -17.85
N ILE A 10 3.88 27.03 -17.50
CA ILE A 10 3.21 26.37 -16.39
C ILE A 10 2.64 25.01 -16.84
N LEU A 11 2.23 24.88 -18.11
CA LEU A 11 1.72 23.62 -18.66
C LEU A 11 2.82 22.56 -18.85
N SER A 12 4.09 22.98 -18.95
CA SER A 12 5.25 22.05 -18.96
C SER A 12 5.53 21.38 -17.61
N LEU A 13 4.94 21.86 -16.52
CA LEU A 13 4.98 21.19 -15.20
C LEU A 13 3.83 20.20 -15.01
N LEU A 14 2.78 20.27 -15.86
CA LEU A 14 1.68 19.32 -15.81
C LEU A 14 2.11 18.03 -16.53
N MET A 15 2.34 17.00 -15.73
CA MET A 15 2.74 15.67 -16.18
C MET A 15 1.55 14.72 -16.01
N CYS A 16 1.34 13.82 -16.97
CA CYS A 16 0.42 12.72 -16.77
C CYS A 16 0.96 11.79 -15.68
N TYR A 17 0.20 11.53 -14.62
CA TYR A 17 0.65 10.65 -13.53
C TYR A 17 0.80 9.19 -13.96
N ILE A 18 0.15 8.79 -15.06
CA ILE A 18 0.18 7.42 -15.59
C ILE A 18 1.43 7.17 -16.43
N CYS A 19 1.71 8.01 -17.43
CA CYS A 19 2.80 7.79 -18.38
C CYS A 19 3.98 8.76 -18.22
N ARG A 20 3.91 9.71 -17.29
CA ARG A 20 4.94 10.74 -17.02
C ARG A 20 5.25 11.67 -18.20
N GLN A 21 4.42 11.68 -19.24
CA GLN A 21 4.56 12.60 -20.36
C GLN A 21 4.02 14.00 -20.01
N GLY A 22 4.66 15.04 -20.54
CA GLY A 22 4.22 16.42 -20.35
C GLY A 22 2.96 16.74 -21.16
N LEU A 23 1.99 17.40 -20.54
CA LEU A 23 0.70 17.75 -21.14
C LEU A 23 0.74 19.11 -21.88
N ALA A 24 1.92 19.69 -22.07
CA ALA A 24 2.08 21.05 -22.60
C ALA A 24 1.49 21.26 -24.00
N LYS A 25 1.42 20.21 -24.83
CA LYS A 25 0.88 20.28 -26.22
C LYS A 25 -0.52 19.71 -26.34
N GLU A 26 -0.77 18.56 -25.70
CA GLU A 26 -2.03 17.83 -25.84
C GLU A 26 -3.07 18.24 -24.78
N GLY A 27 -2.63 18.75 -23.63
CA GLY A 27 -3.51 19.08 -22.51
C GLY A 27 -4.44 17.92 -22.15
N TYR A 28 -5.73 18.22 -22.00
CA TYR A 28 -6.76 17.20 -21.73
C TYR A 28 -7.01 16.22 -22.88
N GLN A 29 -6.56 16.50 -24.11
CA GLN A 29 -6.71 15.57 -25.25
C GLN A 29 -5.79 14.34 -25.14
N HIS A 30 -4.87 14.35 -24.18
CA HIS A 30 -4.07 13.18 -23.83
C HIS A 30 -4.92 12.05 -23.23
N PHE A 31 -6.04 12.39 -22.57
CA PHE A 31 -6.90 11.43 -21.91
C PHE A 31 -7.97 10.86 -22.85
N CYS A 32 -8.32 9.61 -22.62
CA CYS A 32 -9.38 8.91 -23.35
C CYS A 32 -10.76 9.48 -22.94
N GLY A 33 -11.54 9.94 -23.91
CA GLY A 33 -12.92 10.39 -23.73
C GLY A 33 -13.99 9.34 -24.06
N HIS A 34 -13.61 8.14 -24.49
CA HIS A 34 -14.56 7.09 -24.85
C HIS A 34 -15.32 6.59 -23.62
N PHE A 35 -16.60 6.30 -23.81
CA PHE A 35 -17.42 5.65 -22.82
C PHE A 35 -16.94 4.21 -22.59
N ARG A 36 -17.01 3.75 -21.34
CA ARG A 36 -16.64 2.36 -20.98
C ARG A 36 -17.81 1.72 -20.27
N GLU A 37 -18.13 0.49 -20.66
CA GLU A 37 -19.17 -0.31 -20.00
C GLU A 37 -18.85 -0.58 -18.53
N ARG A 38 -17.55 -0.76 -18.22
CA ARG A 38 -17.05 -0.96 -16.85
C ARG A 38 -15.96 0.07 -16.51
N PRO A 39 -16.10 0.86 -15.44
CA PRO A 39 -15.06 1.78 -14.99
C PRO A 39 -13.78 1.01 -14.63
N GLY A 40 -12.62 1.56 -15.00
CA GLY A 40 -11.30 0.95 -14.76
C GLY A 40 -10.79 -0.04 -15.81
N GLN A 41 -11.62 -0.44 -16.79
CA GLN A 41 -11.15 -1.23 -17.94
C GLN A 41 -10.34 -0.36 -18.92
N PRO A 42 -9.32 -0.92 -19.61
CA PRO A 42 -8.66 -0.22 -20.69
C PRO A 42 -9.65 0.09 -21.81
N CYS A 43 -9.43 1.20 -22.52
CA CYS A 43 -10.23 1.54 -23.69
C CYS A 43 -9.92 0.54 -24.82
N GLY A 44 -10.96 -0.02 -25.45
CA GLY A 44 -10.80 -0.88 -26.64
C GLY A 44 -10.62 -0.10 -27.95
N GLU A 45 -10.89 1.20 -27.95
CA GLU A 45 -10.91 2.05 -29.16
C GLU A 45 -9.63 2.90 -29.31
N CYS A 46 -8.89 3.15 -28.22
CA CYS A 46 -7.68 3.96 -28.28
C CYS A 46 -6.66 3.62 -27.17
N ASN A 47 -5.42 4.04 -27.40
CA ASN A 47 -4.31 3.88 -26.46
C ASN A 47 -4.03 5.14 -25.60
N LYS A 48 -5.02 6.03 -25.45
CA LYS A 48 -4.90 7.24 -24.62
C LYS A 48 -4.98 6.89 -23.13
N CYS A 49 -4.34 7.69 -22.27
CA CYS A 49 -4.37 7.48 -20.83
C CYS A 49 -5.79 7.64 -20.27
N ASP A 50 -6.14 6.90 -19.23
CA ASP A 50 -7.42 7.06 -18.55
C ASP A 50 -7.32 8.14 -17.47
N LEU A 51 -8.28 9.08 -17.43
CA LEU A 51 -8.27 10.13 -16.42
C LEU A 51 -8.58 9.58 -15.02
N TYR A 52 -9.46 8.58 -14.93
CA TYR A 52 -10.00 8.04 -13.68
C TYR A 52 -9.49 6.63 -13.35
N ARG A 53 -8.25 6.32 -13.75
CA ARG A 53 -7.68 5.01 -13.46
C ARG A 53 -7.40 4.87 -11.97
N VAL A 54 -8.20 4.06 -11.30
CA VAL A 54 -7.91 3.60 -9.94
C VAL A 54 -7.03 2.37 -10.06
N GLU A 55 -5.83 2.43 -9.49
CA GLU A 55 -4.98 1.27 -9.39
C GLU A 55 -5.54 0.30 -8.33
N ASP A 56 -5.48 -0.99 -8.61
CA ASP A 56 -5.83 -2.03 -7.64
C ASP A 56 -4.65 -2.16 -6.66
N GLU A 57 -4.71 -1.37 -5.59
CA GLU A 57 -3.68 -1.30 -4.55
C GLU A 57 -3.44 -2.66 -3.89
N GLU A 58 -4.50 -3.44 -3.65
CA GLU A 58 -4.38 -4.78 -3.04
C GLU A 58 -3.50 -5.70 -3.89
N ARG A 59 -3.71 -5.69 -5.20
CA ARG A 59 -2.92 -6.49 -6.13
C ARG A 59 -1.46 -6.01 -6.20
N VAL A 60 -1.22 -4.71 -6.13
CA VAL A 60 0.15 -4.14 -6.13
C VAL A 60 0.89 -4.51 -4.85
N VAL A 61 0.26 -4.31 -3.69
CA VAL A 61 0.83 -4.63 -2.38
C VAL A 61 1.13 -6.12 -2.27
N LYS A 62 0.21 -6.98 -2.73
CA LYS A 62 0.43 -8.44 -2.72
C LYS A 62 1.67 -8.84 -3.53
N ARG A 63 1.81 -8.33 -4.76
CA ARG A 63 2.98 -8.61 -5.60
C ARG A 63 4.28 -8.07 -4.99
N ALA A 64 4.23 -6.88 -4.41
CA ALA A 64 5.39 -6.29 -3.75
C ALA A 64 5.83 -7.12 -2.54
N LYS A 65 4.86 -7.58 -1.73
CA LYS A 65 5.09 -8.48 -0.60
C LYS A 65 5.73 -9.80 -1.05
N GLU A 66 5.12 -10.49 -2.02
CA GLU A 66 5.63 -11.77 -2.53
C GLU A 66 7.06 -11.65 -3.06
N ARG A 67 7.35 -10.56 -3.79
CA ARG A 67 8.70 -10.31 -4.31
C ARG A 67 9.70 -10.03 -3.20
N ALA A 68 9.33 -9.21 -2.22
CA ALA A 68 10.20 -8.90 -1.08
C ALA A 68 10.49 -10.15 -0.23
N GLU A 69 9.49 -11.00 -0.01
CA GLU A 69 9.66 -12.27 0.67
C GLU A 69 10.60 -13.19 -0.12
N ALA A 70 10.41 -13.33 -1.44
CA ALA A 70 11.28 -14.14 -2.28
C ALA A 70 12.74 -13.67 -2.25
N GLU A 71 12.97 -12.37 -2.46
CA GLU A 71 14.31 -11.77 -2.41
C GLU A 71 14.95 -11.93 -1.02
N TRP A 72 14.16 -11.81 0.05
CA TRP A 72 14.62 -12.02 1.41
C TRP A 72 15.02 -13.49 1.65
N TRP A 73 14.22 -14.46 1.19
CA TRP A 73 14.51 -15.89 1.32
C TRP A 73 15.72 -16.35 0.50
N GLU A 74 15.95 -15.74 -0.67
CA GLU A 74 17.15 -15.97 -1.48
C GLU A 74 18.41 -15.44 -0.77
N ALA A 75 18.32 -14.27 -0.16
CA ALA A 75 19.44 -13.63 0.54
C ALA A 75 19.84 -14.34 1.85
N GLN A 76 18.92 -15.01 2.53
CA GLN A 76 19.14 -15.58 3.86
C GLN A 76 19.95 -16.91 3.88
N GLY A 77 20.21 -17.55 2.73
CA GLY A 77 20.95 -18.82 2.66
C GLY A 77 20.25 -19.99 3.39
N GLU A 78 20.70 -21.23 3.19
CA GLU A 78 20.02 -22.41 3.75
C GLU A 78 19.99 -22.46 5.30
N VAL A 79 20.98 -21.86 5.95
CA VAL A 79 21.16 -21.93 7.42
C VAL A 79 20.13 -21.10 8.19
N ALA A 80 19.70 -19.95 7.64
CA ALA A 80 18.67 -19.12 8.27
C ALA A 80 17.26 -19.72 8.13
N LYS A 81 17.02 -20.54 7.10
CA LYS A 81 15.73 -21.20 6.85
C LYS A 81 15.37 -22.20 7.95
N GLU A 82 16.34 -22.99 8.42
CA GLU A 82 16.11 -23.99 9.48
C GLU A 82 15.88 -23.33 10.85
N GLY A 83 16.62 -22.25 11.15
CA GLY A 83 16.45 -21.50 12.39
C GLY A 83 15.09 -20.81 12.48
N LEU A 84 14.66 -20.13 11.40
CA LEU A 84 13.40 -19.40 11.41
C LEU A 84 12.17 -20.31 11.30
N GLN A 85 12.18 -21.40 10.51
CA GLN A 85 11.06 -22.35 10.48
C GLN A 85 10.78 -22.98 11.85
N LYS A 86 11.82 -23.17 12.68
CA LYS A 86 11.67 -23.69 14.05
C LYS A 86 10.98 -22.70 14.99
N GLU A 87 11.19 -21.40 14.79
CA GLU A 87 10.57 -20.34 15.59
C GLU A 87 9.17 -19.98 15.05
N VAL A 88 8.98 -19.92 13.72
CA VAL A 88 7.66 -19.70 13.08
C VAL A 88 6.70 -20.88 13.32
N GLY A 89 7.21 -22.11 13.28
CA GLY A 89 6.42 -23.30 13.63
C GLY A 89 5.99 -23.35 15.10
N LYS A 90 6.67 -22.62 16.01
CA LYS A 90 6.27 -22.49 17.41
C LYS A 90 5.16 -21.46 17.60
N GLU A 91 5.14 -20.39 16.83
CA GLU A 91 4.12 -19.32 16.91
C GLU A 91 2.83 -19.68 16.16
N ASP A 92 2.88 -20.42 15.05
CA ASP A 92 1.67 -20.94 14.39
C ASP A 92 0.94 -22.00 15.23
N ALA A 93 1.66 -22.75 16.08
CA ALA A 93 1.05 -23.65 17.07
C ALA A 93 0.34 -22.89 18.21
N VAL A 94 0.64 -21.60 18.41
CA VAL A 94 0.00 -20.74 19.42
C VAL A 94 -1.27 -20.07 18.89
N VAL A 95 -1.41 -19.88 17.57
CA VAL A 95 -2.61 -19.25 16.97
C VAL A 95 -3.83 -20.19 17.00
N GLY A 96 -3.62 -21.51 17.10
CA GLY A 96 -4.70 -22.51 17.16
C GLY A 96 -5.14 -22.95 18.57
N LYS A 97 -4.56 -22.41 19.65
CA LYS A 97 -4.91 -22.78 21.03
C LYS A 97 -5.25 -21.51 21.80
N GLY A 98 -6.54 -21.37 22.12
CA GLY A 98 -7.11 -20.21 22.77
C GLY A 98 -6.23 -19.60 23.86
N VAL A 99 -6.28 -18.27 23.93
CA VAL A 99 -5.65 -17.39 24.91
C VAL A 99 -5.86 -17.92 26.34
N LEU A 100 -4.97 -18.79 26.79
CA LEU A 100 -4.95 -19.25 28.17
C LEU A 100 -3.49 -19.41 28.61
N GLY A 101 -3.01 -18.35 29.27
CA GLY A 101 -1.79 -18.37 30.05
C GLY A 101 -0.65 -17.58 29.43
N LEU A 102 -0.49 -16.33 29.85
CA LEU A 102 0.66 -15.95 30.68
C LEU A 102 0.48 -14.52 31.26
N LYS A 103 0.29 -14.48 32.60
CA LYS A 103 0.86 -13.50 33.54
C LYS A 103 0.35 -12.04 33.53
N ARG A 104 -0.92 -11.84 33.90
CA ARG A 104 -1.38 -10.61 34.59
C ARG A 104 -1.16 -10.81 36.09
N SER A 105 -0.33 -10.00 36.77
CA SER A 105 -0.45 -9.94 38.25
C SER A 105 0.30 -8.82 38.98
N ALA A 106 1.46 -8.34 38.54
CA ALA A 106 2.27 -7.49 39.44
C ALA A 106 2.26 -5.98 39.12
N TRP A 107 2.22 -5.59 37.84
CA TRP A 107 2.40 -4.20 37.44
C TRP A 107 1.08 -3.43 37.29
N GLU A 108 0.03 -4.11 36.80
CA GLU A 108 -1.34 -3.55 36.77
C GLU A 108 -1.83 -3.20 38.18
N ALA A 109 -1.53 -4.05 39.18
CA ALA A 109 -1.89 -3.80 40.58
C ALA A 109 -1.15 -2.60 41.19
N TRP A 110 0.10 -2.36 40.80
CA TRP A 110 0.85 -1.19 41.25
C TRP A 110 0.31 0.11 40.62
N ILE A 111 -0.08 0.07 39.33
CA ILE A 111 -0.67 1.22 38.65
C ILE A 111 -2.02 1.60 39.24
N GLU A 112 -2.88 0.62 39.53
CA GLU A 112 -4.16 0.87 40.17
C GLU A 112 -3.98 1.50 41.56
N SER A 113 -2.99 1.06 42.33
CA SER A 113 -2.66 1.66 43.64
C SER A 113 -2.16 3.11 43.54
N VAL A 114 -1.41 3.45 42.48
CA VAL A 114 -0.92 4.83 42.27
C VAL A 114 -2.06 5.74 41.78
N LEU A 115 -2.92 5.23 40.89
CA LEU A 115 -4.07 5.98 40.38
C LEU A 115 -5.06 6.31 41.50
N ASP A 116 -5.34 5.36 42.39
CA ASP A 116 -6.25 5.56 43.54
C ASP A 116 -5.68 6.57 44.55
N SER A 117 -4.34 6.62 44.70
CA SER A 117 -3.67 7.60 45.57
C SER A 117 -3.61 9.01 44.99
N VAL A 118 -3.83 9.19 43.69
CA VAL A 118 -3.79 10.50 43.00
C VAL A 118 -5.20 11.06 42.78
N LEU A 119 -6.22 10.20 42.78
CA LEU A 119 -7.64 10.57 42.66
C LEU A 119 -8.37 10.69 44.01
N VAL A 120 -7.63 10.89 45.11
CA VAL A 120 -8.13 11.32 46.44
C VAL A 120 -7.57 12.68 46.80
#